data_AF-A0A7X9HW02-F1
#
_entry.id   AF-A0A7X9HW02-F1
#
_cell.length_a   1.000
_cell.length_b   1.000
_cell.length_c   1.000
_cell.angle_alpha   90.00
_cell.angle_beta   90.00
_cell.angle_gamma   90.00
#
_symmetry.space_group_name_H-M   'P 1'
#
loop_
_entity.id
_entity.type
_entity.pdbx_description
1 polymer ?
#
loop_
_entity_poly.entity_id
_entity_poly.type
_entity_poly.pdbx_seq_one_letter_code
_entity_poly.pdbx_strand_id
1 'polypeptide(L)'
;MRKVILTMDENQKYETIKKLVETNGNKKRAAISLNCSERHINRMIKGYKQYGKSFFIHGNRGRKPAHALDDNKLLSRGYSKC
;
A
#
# COMPACT_ATOMS: atom_id res chain seq x y z
N MET A 1 2.02 -9.37 18.53
CA MET A 1 1.74 -8.44 17.40
C MET A 1 1.42 -9.25 16.15
N ARG A 2 0.39 -8.89 15.37
CA ARG A 2 0.06 -9.59 14.12
C ARG A 2 1.10 -9.26 13.04
N LYS A 3 1.49 -10.24 12.21
CA LYS A 3 2.45 -10.04 11.11
C LYS A 3 1.80 -9.18 10.02
N VAL A 4 2.38 -8.02 9.74
CA VAL A 4 1.98 -7.18 8.60
C VAL A 4 2.77 -7.63 7.37
N ILE A 5 2.07 -8.15 6.37
CA ILE A 5 2.63 -8.56 5.07
C ILE A 5 2.42 -7.39 4.11
N LEU A 6 3.49 -6.92 3.48
CA LEU A 6 3.47 -5.89 2.44
C LEU A 6 3.82 -6.51 1.09
N THR A 7 3.26 -6.00 0.00
CA THR A 7 3.77 -6.29 -1.35
C THR A 7 5.13 -5.63 -1.56
N MET A 8 5.82 -5.94 -2.67
CA MET A 8 7.13 -5.34 -2.97
C MET A 8 7.08 -3.81 -2.98
N ASP A 9 6.11 -3.22 -3.68
CA ASP A 9 5.97 -1.77 -3.80
C ASP A 9 5.60 -1.11 -2.46
N GLU A 10 4.73 -1.76 -1.68
CA GLU A 10 4.36 -1.29 -0.34
C GLU A 10 5.57 -1.32 0.60
N ASN A 11 6.39 -2.38 0.52
CA ASN A 11 7.59 -2.51 1.32
C ASN A 11 8.66 -1.49 0.92
N GLN A 12 8.81 -1.21 -0.37
CA GLN A 12 9.72 -0.16 -0.85
C GLN A 12 9.35 1.21 -0.27
N LYS A 13 8.07 1.59 -0.30
CA LYS A 13 7.59 2.83 0.34
C LYS A 13 7.86 2.84 1.84
N TYR A 14 7.57 1.73 2.53
CA TYR A 14 7.83 1.60 3.96
C TYR A 14 9.30 1.80 4.30
N GLU A 15 10.21 1.12 3.60
CA GLU A 15 11.65 1.20 3.86
C GLU A 15 12.23 2.59 3.57
N THR A 16 11.81 3.22 2.47
CA THR A 16 12.25 4.59 2.14
C THR A 16 11.82 5.57 3.23
N ILE A 17 10.57 5.48 3.69
CA ILE A 17 10.05 6.39 4.73
C ILE A 17 10.67 6.08 6.10
N LYS A 18 10.82 4.80 6.45
CA LYS A 18 11.50 4.37 7.68
C LYS A 18 12.92 4.95 7.75
N LYS A 19 13.72 4.72 6.71
CA LYS A 19 15.09 5.26 6.61
C LYS A 19 15.11 6.78 6.71
N LEU A 20 14.19 7.45 6.02
CA LEU A 20 14.09 8.90 6.04
C LEU A 20 13.78 9.46 7.44
N VAL A 21 12.91 8.80 8.21
CA VAL A 21 12.59 9.20 9.58
C VAL A 21 13.75 8.92 10.54
N GLU A 22 14.41 7.76 10.41
CA GLU A 22 15.54 7.37 11.26
C GLU A 22 16.78 8.26 11.06
N THR A 23 17.07 8.60 9.80
CA THR A 23 18.26 9.40 9.44
C THR A 23 18.00 10.90 9.38
N ASN A 24 16.75 11.34 9.57
CA ASN A 24 16.30 12.71 9.32
C ASN A 24 16.73 13.24 7.93
N GLY A 25 16.59 12.39 6.90
CA GLY A 25 17.10 12.64 5.56
C GLY A 25 16.30 13.64 4.72
N ASN A 26 16.78 13.93 3.51
CA ASN A 26 16.15 14.90 2.61
C ASN A 26 14.85 14.38 1.96
N LYS A 27 13.73 15.05 2.26
CA LYS A 27 12.37 14.74 1.74
C LYS A 27 12.26 14.85 0.21
N LYS A 28 12.97 15.79 -0.41
CA LYS A 28 12.95 15.98 -1.87
C LYS A 28 13.54 14.78 -2.60
N ARG A 29 14.64 14.23 -2.07
CA ARG A 29 15.29 13.05 -2.64
C ARG A 29 14.38 11.82 -2.55
N ALA A 30 13.68 11.63 -1.43
CA ALA A 30 12.71 10.54 -1.29
C ALA A 30 11.50 10.71 -2.22
N ALA A 31 11.03 11.93 -2.43
CA ALA A 31 9.96 12.23 -3.39
C ALA A 31 10.35 11.82 -4.81
N ILE A 32 11.56 12.15 -5.26
CA ILE A 32 12.09 11.73 -6.56
C ILE A 32 12.22 10.20 -6.65
N SER A 33 12.78 9.56 -5.62
CA SER A 33 12.97 8.11 -5.60
C SER A 33 11.67 7.31 -5.65
N LEU A 34 10.59 7.84 -5.06
CA LEU A 34 9.27 7.21 -5.06
C LEU A 34 8.34 7.76 -6.16
N ASN A 35 8.86 8.63 -7.03
CA ASN A 35 8.12 9.35 -8.07
C ASN A 35 6.79 9.94 -7.57
N CYS A 36 6.85 10.66 -6.44
CA CYS A 36 5.68 11.26 -5.80
C CYS A 36 5.97 12.68 -5.31
N SER A 37 4.93 13.43 -4.93
CA SER A 37 5.10 14.80 -4.42
C SER A 37 5.59 14.82 -2.97
N GLU A 38 6.25 15.92 -2.57
CA GLU A 38 6.66 16.15 -1.18
C GLU A 38 5.49 16.08 -0.20
N ARG A 39 4.29 16.52 -0.62
CA ARG A 39 3.05 16.38 0.16
C ARG A 39 2.75 14.92 0.46
N HIS A 40 2.97 14.02 -0.50
CA HIS A 40 2.76 12.58 -0.31
C HIS A 40 3.77 12.03 0.70
N ILE A 41 5.05 12.39 0.60
CA ILE A 41 6.08 12.02 1.57
C ILE A 41 5.70 12.48 2.98
N ASN A 42 5.30 13.74 3.16
CA ASN A 42 4.86 14.25 4.47
C ASN A 42 3.65 13.48 5.03
N ARG A 43 2.69 13.09 4.17
CA ARG A 43 1.56 12.25 4.57
C ARG A 43 2.03 10.85 5.01
N MET A 44 2.97 10.24 4.28
CA MET A 44 3.54 8.94 4.64
C MET A 44 4.32 9.00 5.95
N ILE A 45 5.09 10.07 6.21
CA ILE A 45 5.79 10.27 7.49
C ILE A 45 4.79 10.36 8.64
N LYS A 46 3.70 11.13 8.47
CA LYS A 46 2.66 11.24 9.50
C LYS A 46 1.98 9.89 9.74
N GLY A 47 1.64 9.17 8.66
CA GLY A 47 1.06 7.83 8.73
C GLY A 47 1.96 6.80 9.40
N TYR A 48 3.26 6.81 9.08
CA TYR A 48 4.27 5.96 9.71
C TYR A 48 4.38 6.23 11.21
N LYS A 49 4.36 7.49 11.66
CA LYS A 49 4.40 7.82 13.09
C LYS A 49 3.14 7.37 13.84
N GLN A 50 1.98 7.37 13.19
CA GLN A 50 0.70 7.04 13.82
C GLN A 50 0.39 5.54 13.80
N TYR A 51 0.65 4.86 12.69
CA TYR A 51 0.23 3.47 12.46
C TYR A 51 1.41 2.52 12.17
N GLY A 52 2.62 3.06 11.95
CA GLY A 52 3.80 2.26 11.62
C GLY A 52 3.66 1.52 10.29
N LYS A 53 4.01 0.23 10.30
CA LYS A 53 4.05 -0.61 9.09
C LYS A 53 2.66 -0.85 8.47
N SER A 54 1.58 -0.78 9.25
CA SER A 54 0.22 -1.03 8.74
C SER A 54 -0.30 0.10 7.84
N PHE A 55 0.25 1.31 7.93
CA PHE A 55 -0.13 2.43 7.06
C PHE A 55 0.08 2.14 5.57
N PHE A 56 1.05 1.29 5.25
CA PHE A 56 1.42 0.98 3.86
C PHE A 56 0.61 -0.17 3.27
N ILE A 57 -0.29 -0.79 4.04
CA ILE A 57 -1.21 -1.81 3.52
C ILE A 57 -2.24 -1.12 2.63
N HIS A 58 -2.41 -1.61 1.41
CA HIS A 58 -3.48 -1.13 0.54
C HIS A 58 -4.87 -1.47 1.10
N GLY A 59 -5.77 -0.49 1.18
CA GLY A 59 -7.08 -0.64 1.82
C GLY A 59 -8.04 -1.63 1.15
N ASN A 60 -7.82 -1.96 -0.13
CA ASN A 60 -8.62 -2.95 -0.85
C ASN A 60 -8.08 -4.39 -0.70
N ARG A 61 -6.98 -4.58 0.03
CA ARG A 61 -6.36 -5.88 0.19
C ARG A 61 -7.26 -6.78 1.05
N GLY A 62 -7.82 -7.82 0.43
CA GLY A 62 -8.72 -8.77 1.09
C GLY A 62 -10.18 -8.31 1.20
N ARG A 63 -10.56 -7.18 0.59
CA ARG A 63 -11.95 -6.71 0.55
C ARG A 63 -12.54 -6.99 -0.83
N LYS A 64 -13.55 -7.88 -0.90
CA LYS A 64 -14.39 -8.03 -2.09
C LYS A 64 -15.31 -6.79 -2.22
N PRO A 65 -15.29 -6.04 -3.33
CA PRO A 65 -16.17 -4.90 -3.49
C PRO A 65 -17.64 -5.37 -3.54
N ALA A 66 -18.57 -4.50 -3.13
CA ALA A 66 -20.00 -4.86 -3.04
C ALA A 66 -20.62 -5.28 -4.39
N HIS A 67 -20.06 -4.78 -5.50
CA HIS A 67 -20.48 -5.11 -6.87
C HIS A 67 -19.62 -6.19 -7.52
N ALA A 68 -18.77 -6.89 -6.76
CA ALA A 68 -18.05 -8.02 -7.31
C ALA A 68 -19.06 -9.08 -7.79
N LEU A 69 -18.88 -9.55 -9.03
CA LEU A 69 -19.69 -10.64 -9.56
C LEU A 69 -19.60 -11.84 -8.63
N ASP A 70 -20.75 -12.46 -8.38
CA ASP A 70 -20.80 -13.69 -7.61
C ASP A 70 -20.27 -14.84 -8.48
N ASP A 71 -19.37 -15.64 -7.92
CA ASP A 71 -18.72 -16.74 -8.66
C ASP A 71 -19.76 -17.76 -9.16
N ASN A 72 -20.88 -17.87 -8.44
CA ASN A 72 -22.01 -18.72 -8.78
C ASN A 72 -22.75 -18.30 -10.06
N LYS A 73 -22.72 -17.00 -10.41
CA LYS A 73 -23.40 -16.46 -11.59
C LYS A 73 -22.61 -16.66 -12.89
N LEU A 74 -21.32 -17.00 -12.79
CA LEU A 74 -20.45 -17.27 -13.93
C LEU A 74 -20.62 -18.71 -14.44
N LEU A 75 -20.74 -19.67 -13.51
CA LEU A 75 -20.93 -21.10 -13.83
C LEU A 75 -22.29 -21.38 -14.48
N SER A 76 -23.36 -20.68 -14.07
CA SER A 76 -24.69 -20.85 -14.65
C SER A 76 -24.86 -20.20 -16.04
N ARG A 77 -23.92 -19.35 -16.47
CA ARG A 77 -24.00 -18.59 -17.73
C ARG A 77 -23.14 -19.17 -18.86
N GLY A 78 -22.52 -20.33 -18.65
CA GLY A 78 -21.77 -21.03 -19.71
C GLY A 78 -20.49 -20.33 -20.16
N TYR A 79 -19.97 -19.36 -19.40
CA TYR A 79 -18.66 -18.78 -19.69
C TYR A 79 -17.59 -19.75 -19.20
N SER A 80 -17.01 -20.50 -20.14
CA SER A 80 -15.78 -21.27 -19.90
C SER A 80 -14.68 -20.30 -19.46
N LYS A 81 -14.09 -20.53 -18.28
CA LYS A 81 -12.84 -19.87 -17.90
C LYS A 81 -11.76 -20.36 -18.86
N CYS A 82 -11.34 -19.50 -19.77
CA CYS A 82 -10.12 -19.69 -20.56
C CYS A 82 -8.88 -19.70 -19.67
#